data_AF-A0A8H7UNI3-F1
#
_entry.id   AF-A0A8H7UNI3-F1
#
_cell.length_a   1.000
_cell.length_b   1.000
_cell.length_c   1.000
_cell.angle_alpha   90.00
_cell.angle_beta   90.00
_cell.angle_gamma   90.00
#
_symmetry.space_group_name_H-M   'P 1'
#
loop_
_entity.id
_entity.type
_entity.pdbx_description
1 polymer ?
#
loop_
_entity_poly.entity_id
_entity_poly.type
_entity_poly.pdbx_seq_one_letter_code
_entity_poly.pdbx_strand_id
1 'polypeptide(L)'
;MTAPEEDLEEAGPNSCSPPSPTIDTIESTAAAENQQPSTKEKIKKKMDLLGNTYFSCFLLIVAGCCLAVQAGANATLNKYGGRSFAATISFATGLLAVLIFFVIDVTALGTPLPSSKLTTAPAYAWVGGICGAYYVIVNVLTVPRLGAATVLSVFVCSQVIFASIIDHFALLGVPQRDYTVWRILASFGLVGCVVVIAKF
;
A
#
# COMPACT_ATOMS: atom_id res chain seq x y z
N MET A 1 21.01 -95.05 -28.24
CA MET A 1 21.81 -93.81 -28.38
C MET A 1 21.15 -92.77 -27.50
N THR A 2 21.83 -92.47 -26.41
CA THR A 2 21.43 -91.68 -25.25
C THR A 2 21.54 -90.18 -25.55
N ALA A 3 20.54 -89.40 -25.12
CA ALA A 3 20.62 -87.94 -24.99
C ALA A 3 21.10 -87.60 -23.56
N PRO A 4 21.84 -86.49 -23.34
CA PRO A 4 22.35 -86.13 -22.02
C PRO A 4 21.47 -85.09 -21.29
N GLU A 5 21.40 -85.26 -19.97
CA GLU A 5 21.24 -84.22 -18.92
C GLU A 5 22.41 -83.21 -19.02
N GLU A 6 22.45 -81.98 -18.51
CA GLU A 6 21.84 -81.24 -17.40
C GLU A 6 22.20 -79.75 -17.67
N ASP A 7 21.53 -78.76 -17.07
CA ASP A 7 22.18 -77.58 -16.43
C ASP A 7 21.25 -76.36 -16.23
N LEU A 8 21.26 -75.92 -14.96
CA LEU A 8 21.20 -74.54 -14.44
C LEU A 8 19.84 -73.85 -14.21
N GLU A 9 19.43 -73.98 -12.96
CA GLU A 9 18.67 -73.05 -12.12
C GLU A 9 19.28 -71.62 -12.13
N GLU A 10 18.51 -70.61 -12.54
CA GLU A 10 18.76 -69.20 -12.18
C GLU A 10 17.50 -68.57 -11.57
N ALA A 11 17.66 -68.15 -10.30
CA ALA A 11 16.69 -67.37 -9.55
C ALA A 11 16.67 -65.91 -10.04
N GLY A 12 15.54 -65.48 -10.62
CA GLY A 12 15.27 -64.09 -10.97
C GLY A 12 14.58 -63.31 -9.83
N PRO A 13 14.82 -61.98 -9.70
CA PRO A 13 14.59 -61.23 -8.47
C PRO A 13 13.12 -60.93 -8.18
N ASN A 14 12.75 -61.06 -6.90
CA ASN A 14 11.51 -60.50 -6.33
C ASN A 14 11.40 -59.01 -6.65
N SER A 15 10.60 -58.66 -7.65
CA SER A 15 10.13 -57.30 -7.88
C SER A 15 8.91 -57.05 -7.00
N CYS A 16 9.13 -56.72 -5.73
CA CYS A 16 8.12 -56.05 -4.92
C CYS A 16 7.85 -54.68 -5.55
N SER A 17 6.88 -54.63 -6.46
CA SER A 17 6.25 -53.39 -6.87
C SER A 17 5.47 -52.85 -5.66
N PRO A 18 5.58 -51.56 -5.30
CA PRO A 18 4.74 -51.00 -4.25
C PRO A 18 3.27 -51.18 -4.65
N PRO A 19 2.37 -51.51 -3.71
CA PRO A 19 0.95 -51.66 -4.02
C PRO A 19 0.42 -50.35 -4.60
N SER A 20 -0.27 -50.45 -5.73
CA SER A 20 -0.96 -49.31 -6.34
C SER A 20 -1.85 -48.63 -5.30
N PRO A 21 -1.82 -47.29 -5.19
CA PRO A 21 -2.66 -46.57 -4.26
C PRO A 21 -4.13 -46.95 -4.51
N THR A 22 -4.80 -47.46 -3.49
CA THR A 22 -6.23 -47.76 -3.53
C THR A 22 -7.00 -46.46 -3.75
N ILE A 23 -8.19 -46.57 -4.35
CA ILE A 23 -9.07 -45.42 -4.63
C ILE A 23 -9.28 -44.56 -3.38
N ASP A 24 -9.41 -45.17 -2.20
CA ASP A 24 -9.53 -44.48 -0.91
C ASP A 24 -8.32 -43.58 -0.60
N THR A 25 -7.12 -43.99 -1.00
CA THR A 25 -5.88 -43.20 -0.83
C THR A 25 -5.87 -42.03 -1.80
N ILE A 26 -6.32 -42.23 -3.03
CA ILE A 26 -6.43 -41.17 -4.05
C ILE A 26 -7.49 -40.14 -3.64
N GLU A 27 -8.65 -40.58 -3.15
CA GLU A 27 -9.71 -39.70 -2.66
C GLU A 27 -9.29 -38.92 -1.41
N SER A 28 -8.58 -39.57 -0.47
CA SER A 28 -8.04 -38.89 0.73
C SER A 28 -6.97 -37.84 0.37
N THR A 29 -6.12 -38.13 -0.61
CA THR A 29 -5.09 -37.19 -1.09
C THR A 29 -5.69 -36.05 -1.92
N ALA A 30 -6.71 -36.34 -2.74
CA ALA A 30 -7.45 -35.34 -3.52
C ALA A 30 -8.34 -34.44 -2.65
N ALA A 31 -8.84 -34.95 -1.52
CA ALA A 31 -9.56 -34.15 -0.52
C ALA A 31 -8.64 -33.15 0.19
N ALA A 32 -7.37 -33.53 0.45
CA ALA A 32 -6.39 -32.66 1.09
C ALA A 32 -5.84 -31.56 0.15
N GLU A 33 -5.75 -31.81 -1.16
CA GLU A 33 -5.25 -30.83 -2.13
C GLU A 33 -6.28 -29.72 -2.46
N ASN A 34 -7.58 -30.01 -2.31
CA ASN A 34 -8.67 -29.06 -2.53
C ASN A 34 -8.89 -28.03 -1.39
N GLN A 35 -8.05 -28.06 -0.36
CA GLN A 35 -8.10 -27.12 0.77
C GLN A 35 -7.08 -25.98 0.69
N GLN A 36 -6.47 -25.76 -0.47
CA GLN A 36 -5.75 -24.52 -0.74
C GLN A 36 -6.78 -23.38 -0.89
N PRO A 37 -6.82 -22.38 0.01
CA PRO A 37 -7.85 -21.34 -0.04
C PRO A 37 -7.80 -20.63 -1.40
N SER A 38 -8.93 -20.69 -2.11
CA SER A 38 -9.09 -20.14 -3.45
C SER A 38 -8.59 -18.70 -3.49
N THR A 39 -7.91 -18.31 -4.57
CA THR A 39 -7.49 -16.91 -4.81
C THR A 39 -8.64 -15.91 -4.56
N LYS A 40 -9.89 -16.34 -4.81
CA LYS A 40 -11.11 -15.57 -4.51
C LYS A 40 -11.34 -15.33 -3.02
N GLU A 41 -11.09 -16.32 -2.16
CA GLU A 41 -11.22 -16.16 -0.70
C GLU A 41 -10.13 -15.24 -0.14
N LYS A 42 -8.90 -15.32 -0.66
CA LYS A 42 -7.81 -14.42 -0.25
C LYS A 42 -8.10 -12.97 -0.61
N ILE A 43 -8.63 -12.71 -1.81
CA ILE A 43 -9.03 -11.37 -2.26
C ILE A 43 -10.21 -10.85 -1.42
N LYS A 44 -11.23 -11.67 -1.19
CA LYS A 44 -12.39 -11.31 -0.35
C LYS A 44 -11.95 -10.93 1.06
N LYS A 45 -11.07 -11.72 1.68
CA LYS A 45 -10.51 -11.44 3.02
C LYS A 45 -9.71 -10.14 3.07
N LYS A 46 -8.96 -9.79 2.01
CA LYS A 46 -8.26 -8.49 1.91
C LYS A 46 -9.26 -7.32 1.82
N MET A 47 -10.31 -7.47 1.02
CA MET A 47 -11.40 -6.49 0.91
C MET A 47 -12.14 -6.30 2.24
N ASP A 48 -12.39 -7.38 2.97
CA ASP A 48 -13.01 -7.34 4.31
C ASP A 48 -12.10 -6.65 5.34
N LEU A 49 -10.77 -6.77 5.19
CA LEU A 49 -9.80 -6.11 6.07
C LEU A 49 -9.74 -4.59 5.85
N LEU A 50 -9.73 -4.11 4.61
CA LEU A 50 -9.79 -2.66 4.32
C LEU A 50 -11.18 -2.06 4.61
N GLY A 51 -12.24 -2.86 4.45
CA GLY A 51 -13.60 -2.49 4.85
C GLY A 51 -13.78 -2.36 6.37
N ASN A 52 -12.88 -2.95 7.16
CA ASN A 52 -12.87 -2.77 8.61
C ASN A 52 -12.34 -1.36 8.95
N THR A 53 -13.26 -0.49 9.37
CA THR A 53 -12.98 0.90 9.77
C THR A 53 -11.80 1.02 10.73
N TYR A 54 -11.68 0.11 11.71
CA TYR A 54 -10.60 0.16 12.69
C TYR A 54 -9.23 -0.08 12.07
N PHE A 55 -9.12 -1.02 11.12
CA PHE A 55 -7.87 -1.31 10.42
C PHE A 55 -7.47 -0.15 9.51
N SER A 56 -8.42 0.42 8.78
CA SER A 56 -8.18 1.61 7.95
C SER A 56 -7.76 2.82 8.79
N CYS A 57 -8.40 3.06 9.94
CA CYS A 57 -7.97 4.09 10.89
C CYS A 57 -6.55 3.85 11.40
N PHE A 58 -6.20 2.61 11.72
CA PHE A 58 -4.85 2.26 12.14
C PHE A 58 -3.81 2.59 11.04
N LEU A 59 -4.07 2.23 9.78
CA LEU A 59 -3.18 2.58 8.67
C LEU A 59 -3.02 4.10 8.49
N LEU A 60 -4.11 4.87 8.63
CA LEU A 60 -4.08 6.34 8.56
C LEU A 60 -3.24 6.94 9.68
N ILE A 61 -3.34 6.40 10.90
CA ILE A 61 -2.53 6.83 12.05
C ILE A 61 -1.04 6.57 11.77
N VAL A 62 -0.70 5.36 11.32
CA VAL A 62 0.68 5.00 10.98
C VAL A 62 1.22 5.90 9.87
N ALA A 63 0.44 6.18 8.83
CA ALA A 63 0.82 7.10 7.76
C ALA A 63 1.09 8.52 8.29
N GLY A 64 0.25 9.02 9.21
CA GLY A 64 0.47 10.31 9.87
C GLY A 64 1.78 10.35 10.67
N CYS A 65 2.09 9.30 11.42
CA CYS A 65 3.36 9.17 12.14
C CYS A 65 4.56 9.17 11.17
N CYS A 66 4.44 8.48 10.03
CA CYS A 66 5.49 8.49 9.00
C CYS A 66 5.74 9.88 8.42
N LEU A 67 4.70 10.71 8.23
CA LEU A 67 4.89 12.11 7.78
C LEU A 67 5.66 12.95 8.82
N ALA A 68 5.45 12.72 10.11
CA ALA A 68 6.23 13.35 11.18
C ALA A 68 7.70 12.94 11.14
N VAL A 69 7.97 11.64 10.97
CA VAL A 69 9.33 11.12 10.80
C VAL A 69 9.98 11.70 9.53
N GLN A 70 9.25 11.76 8.42
CA GLN A 70 9.73 12.33 7.16
C GLN A 70 10.13 13.81 7.32
N ALA A 71 9.35 14.61 8.04
CA ALA A 71 9.69 16.00 8.31
C ALA A 71 11.03 16.13 9.05
N GLY A 72 11.25 15.29 10.07
CA GLY A 72 12.53 15.23 10.79
C GLY A 72 13.70 14.73 9.95
N ALA A 73 13.51 13.64 9.20
CA ALA A 73 14.52 13.07 8.31
C ALA A 73 14.94 14.07 7.22
N ASN A 74 13.99 14.77 6.62
CA ASN A 74 14.23 15.78 5.60
C ASN A 74 14.98 17.00 6.18
N ALA A 75 14.63 17.43 7.39
CA ALA A 75 15.36 18.50 8.07
C ALA A 75 16.82 18.09 8.36
N THR A 76 17.06 16.83 8.75
CA THR A 76 18.41 16.28 8.94
C THR A 76 19.19 16.27 7.63
N LEU A 77 18.64 15.68 6.56
CA LEU A 77 19.26 15.68 5.22
C LEU A 77 19.55 17.10 4.72
N ASN A 78 18.68 18.07 5.01
CA ASN A 78 18.89 19.46 4.64
C ASN A 78 20.13 20.06 5.32
N LYS A 79 20.42 19.68 6.57
CA LYS A 79 21.64 20.12 7.28
C LYS A 79 22.93 19.62 6.63
N TYR A 80 22.91 18.43 6.03
CA TYR A 80 24.11 17.79 5.47
C TYR A 80 24.27 18.00 3.96
N GLY A 81 23.19 17.89 3.19
CA GLY A 81 23.20 17.96 1.72
C GLY A 81 22.54 19.23 1.15
N GLY A 82 21.96 20.07 2.00
CA GLY A 82 21.21 21.25 1.57
C GLY A 82 19.78 20.93 1.11
N ARG A 83 19.04 22.01 0.81
CA ARG A 83 17.58 21.99 0.58
C ARG A 83 17.19 21.15 -0.63
N SER A 84 17.84 21.40 -1.76
CA SER A 84 17.53 20.72 -3.02
C SER A 84 17.84 19.22 -2.92
N PHE A 85 18.98 18.85 -2.35
CA PHE A 85 19.35 17.44 -2.17
C PHE A 85 18.38 16.70 -1.25
N ALA A 86 18.01 17.31 -0.11
CA ALA A 86 17.07 16.70 0.83
C ALA A 86 15.69 16.46 0.18
N ALA A 87 15.17 17.44 -0.56
CA ALA A 87 13.92 17.30 -1.28
C ALA A 87 13.99 16.20 -2.37
N THR A 88 15.07 16.19 -3.17
CA THR A 88 15.27 15.20 -4.22
C THR A 88 15.36 13.78 -3.66
N ILE A 89 16.17 13.56 -2.62
CA ILE A 89 16.31 12.24 -1.99
C ILE A 89 15.01 11.79 -1.35
N SER A 90 14.30 12.68 -0.64
CA SER A 90 13.00 12.37 -0.04
C SER A 90 11.97 11.94 -1.09
N PHE A 91 11.90 12.65 -2.21
CA PHE A 91 10.96 12.32 -3.28
C PHE A 91 11.38 11.07 -4.05
N ALA A 92 12.68 10.86 -4.27
CA ALA A 92 13.21 9.69 -4.96
C ALA A 92 12.99 8.39 -4.17
N THR A 93 13.21 8.38 -2.86
CA THR A 93 12.94 7.20 -2.03
C THR A 93 11.45 6.90 -1.93
N GLY A 94 10.61 7.95 -1.89
CA GLY A 94 9.15 7.82 -1.99
C GLY A 94 8.72 7.20 -3.34
N LEU A 95 9.27 7.68 -4.45
CA LEU A 95 9.00 7.13 -5.78
C LEU A 95 9.40 5.65 -5.85
N LEU A 96 10.58 5.29 -5.33
CA LEU A 96 11.02 3.89 -5.28
C LEU A 96 10.05 3.02 -4.49
N ALA A 97 9.58 3.48 -3.32
CA ALA A 97 8.60 2.74 -2.52
C ALA A 97 7.28 2.54 -3.26
N VAL A 98 6.79 3.56 -3.97
CA VAL A 98 5.57 3.47 -4.79
C VAL A 98 5.76 2.53 -5.99
N LEU A 99 6.93 2.51 -6.62
CA LEU A 99 7.24 1.57 -7.70
C LEU A 99 7.29 0.12 -7.22
N ILE A 100 7.87 -0.13 -6.04
CA ILE A 100 7.85 -1.45 -5.40
C ILE A 100 6.40 -1.87 -5.12
N PHE A 101 5.60 -0.98 -4.55
CA PHE A 101 4.18 -1.22 -4.33
C PHE A 101 3.45 -1.55 -5.63
N PHE A 102 3.68 -0.78 -6.71
CA PHE A 102 3.08 -1.02 -8.03
C PHE A 102 3.42 -2.42 -8.57
N VAL A 103 4.69 -2.84 -8.48
CA VAL A 103 5.11 -4.18 -8.91
C VAL A 103 4.38 -5.25 -8.09
N ILE A 104 4.30 -5.10 -6.77
CA ILE A 104 3.58 -6.05 -5.89
C ILE A 104 2.08 -6.07 -6.22
N ASP A 105 1.47 -4.91 -6.46
CA ASP A 105 0.04 -4.79 -6.74
C ASP A 105 -0.33 -5.50 -8.06
N VAL A 106 0.47 -5.30 -9.11
CA VAL A 106 0.25 -5.94 -10.41
C VAL A 106 0.56 -7.45 -10.36
N THR A 107 1.65 -7.86 -9.72
CA THR A 107 2.13 -9.26 -9.77
C THR A 107 1.51 -10.17 -8.72
N ALA A 108 1.27 -9.67 -7.50
CA ALA A 108 0.81 -10.46 -6.36
C ALA A 108 -0.64 -10.18 -5.97
N LEU A 109 -1.16 -8.97 -6.23
CA LEU A 109 -2.55 -8.61 -5.92
C LEU A 109 -3.48 -8.71 -7.14
N GLY A 110 -2.91 -8.81 -8.35
CA GLY A 110 -3.64 -9.06 -9.58
C GLY A 110 -4.32 -7.81 -10.16
N THR A 111 -3.87 -6.62 -9.78
CA THR A 111 -4.38 -5.37 -10.36
C THR A 111 -3.97 -5.28 -11.83
N PRO A 112 -4.91 -5.05 -12.77
CA PRO A 112 -4.58 -4.97 -14.19
C PRO A 112 -3.73 -3.74 -14.50
N LEU A 113 -2.83 -3.88 -15.47
CA LEU A 113 -2.05 -2.74 -15.99
C LEU A 113 -2.97 -1.66 -16.58
N PRO A 114 -2.52 -0.39 -16.62
CA PRO A 114 -3.29 0.70 -17.20
C PRO A 114 -3.74 0.39 -18.63
N SER A 115 -5.03 0.54 -18.90
CA SER A 115 -5.62 0.32 -20.23
C SER A 115 -5.65 1.60 -21.06
N SER A 116 -6.10 1.49 -22.33
CA SER A 116 -6.32 2.65 -23.20
C SER A 116 -7.27 3.70 -22.61
N LYS A 117 -8.09 3.35 -21.60
CA LYS A 117 -8.94 4.30 -20.86
C LYS A 117 -8.14 5.36 -20.10
N LEU A 118 -6.84 5.17 -19.88
CA LEU A 118 -6.00 6.18 -19.22
C LEU A 118 -5.98 7.51 -19.99
N THR A 119 -6.14 7.48 -21.32
CA THR A 119 -6.20 8.68 -22.16
C THR A 119 -7.45 9.52 -21.92
N THR A 120 -8.50 8.96 -21.31
CA THR A 120 -9.72 9.68 -20.95
C THR A 120 -9.65 10.30 -19.56
N ALA A 121 -8.55 10.13 -18.83
CA ALA A 121 -8.39 10.73 -17.51
C ALA A 121 -8.35 12.26 -17.61
N PRO A 122 -9.08 12.99 -16.75
CA PRO A 122 -9.10 14.44 -16.80
C PRO A 122 -7.74 15.03 -16.46
N ALA A 123 -7.41 16.21 -17.01
CA ALA A 123 -6.09 16.82 -16.85
C ALA A 123 -5.69 17.03 -15.38
N TYR A 124 -6.64 17.30 -14.49
CA TYR A 124 -6.38 17.47 -13.06
C TYR A 124 -5.92 16.17 -12.36
N ALA A 125 -6.19 14.98 -12.92
CA ALA A 125 -5.76 13.72 -12.33
C ALA A 125 -4.22 13.58 -12.28
N TRP A 126 -3.52 14.33 -13.14
CA TRP A 126 -2.06 14.25 -13.30
C TRP A 126 -1.28 15.20 -12.38
N VAL A 127 -1.96 16.11 -11.68
CA VAL A 127 -1.27 17.14 -10.86
C VAL A 127 -0.79 16.61 -9.51
N GLY A 128 -1.23 15.41 -9.10
CA GLY A 128 -0.94 14.85 -7.78
C GLY A 128 0.55 14.78 -7.46
N GLY A 129 1.38 14.34 -8.42
CA GLY A 129 2.83 14.26 -8.24
C GLY A 129 3.48 15.63 -8.03
N ILE A 130 3.01 16.67 -8.74
CA ILE A 130 3.50 18.04 -8.61
C ILE A 130 3.12 18.61 -7.23
N CYS A 131 1.88 18.38 -6.78
CA CYS A 131 1.43 18.77 -5.44
C CYS A 131 2.27 18.11 -4.33
N GLY A 132 2.59 16.81 -4.48
CA GLY A 132 3.46 16.09 -3.54
C GLY A 132 4.89 16.64 -3.49
N ALA A 133 5.47 16.95 -4.66
CA ALA A 133 6.79 17.57 -4.73
C ALA A 133 6.80 18.96 -4.07
N TYR A 134 5.77 19.78 -4.33
CA TYR A 134 5.59 21.08 -3.67
C TYR A 134 5.51 20.95 -2.15
N TYR A 135 4.71 20.00 -1.64
CA TYR A 135 4.63 19.70 -0.21
C TYR A 135 6.01 19.40 0.39
N VAL A 136 6.78 18.50 -0.23
CA VAL A 136 8.12 18.13 0.26
C VAL A 136 9.07 19.32 0.25
N ILE A 137 9.07 20.12 -0.81
CA ILE A 137 9.91 21.32 -0.92
C ILE A 137 9.58 22.30 0.21
N VAL A 138 8.31 22.65 0.39
CA VAL A 138 7.89 23.58 1.45
C VAL A 138 8.29 23.02 2.82
N ASN A 139 8.05 21.74 3.06
CA ASN A 139 8.41 21.07 4.31
C ASN A 139 9.92 21.17 4.62
N VAL A 140 10.79 20.90 3.63
CA VAL A 140 12.26 21.02 3.77
C VAL A 140 12.68 22.46 4.11
N LEU A 141 11.98 23.45 3.55
CA LEU A 141 12.28 24.87 3.74
C LEU A 141 11.82 25.41 5.10
N THR A 142 10.69 24.94 5.60
CA THR A 142 10.02 25.53 6.77
C THR A 142 10.31 24.80 8.06
N VAL A 143 10.47 23.46 8.05
CA VAL A 143 10.71 22.67 9.28
C VAL A 143 11.94 23.13 10.06
N PRO A 144 13.10 23.44 9.44
CA PRO A 144 14.26 23.93 10.20
C PRO A 144 14.03 25.28 10.90
N ARG A 145 12.99 26.03 10.53
CA ARG A 145 12.68 27.37 11.08
C ARG A 145 11.53 27.34 12.08
N LEU A 146 10.48 26.59 11.78
CA LEU A 146 9.21 26.59 12.52
C LEU A 146 9.03 25.33 13.40
N GLY A 147 9.86 24.31 13.21
CA GLY A 147 9.69 23.00 13.84
C GLY A 147 8.66 22.13 13.10
N ALA A 148 8.78 20.81 13.25
CA ALA A 148 7.93 19.86 12.54
C ALA A 148 6.46 19.93 13.00
N ALA A 149 6.22 20.10 14.30
CA ALA A 149 4.86 20.17 14.87
C ALA A 149 4.06 21.34 14.27
N THR A 150 4.65 22.53 14.21
CA THR A 150 4.04 23.73 13.62
C THR A 150 3.77 23.56 12.14
N VAL A 151 4.75 23.06 11.37
CA VAL A 151 4.60 22.90 9.92
C VAL A 151 3.51 21.88 9.58
N LEU A 152 3.51 20.73 10.25
CA LEU A 152 2.53 19.67 9.98
C LEU A 152 1.13 20.05 10.46
N SER A 153 0.99 20.77 11.59
CA SER A 153 -0.31 21.24 12.05
C SER A 153 -0.94 22.23 11.06
N VAL A 154 -0.14 23.17 10.53
CA VAL A 154 -0.58 24.09 9.47
C VAL A 154 -1.02 23.31 8.22
N PHE A 155 -0.23 22.32 7.79
CA PHE A 155 -0.59 21.50 6.63
C PHE A 155 -1.91 20.76 6.84
N VAL A 156 -2.08 20.05 7.95
CA VAL A 156 -3.31 19.30 8.24
C VAL A 156 -4.50 20.25 8.31
N CYS A 157 -4.36 21.41 8.96
CA CYS A 157 -5.42 22.42 9.01
C CYS A 157 -5.83 22.89 7.60
N SER A 158 -4.86 23.27 6.77
CA SER A 158 -5.14 23.70 5.39
C SER A 158 -5.76 22.59 4.54
N GLN A 159 -5.30 21.34 4.70
CA GLN A 159 -5.80 20.19 3.96
C GLN A 159 -7.26 19.92 4.30
N VAL A 160 -7.64 19.93 5.59
CA VAL A 160 -9.02 19.67 6.02
C VAL A 160 -9.97 20.78 5.58
N ILE A 161 -9.56 22.04 5.69
CA ILE A 161 -10.37 23.19 5.22
C ILE A 161 -10.58 23.08 3.71
N PHE A 162 -9.51 22.88 2.94
CA PHE A 162 -9.60 22.83 1.49
C PHE A 162 -10.33 21.59 0.98
N ALA A 163 -10.12 20.42 1.59
CA ALA A 163 -10.89 19.21 1.30
C ALA A 163 -12.38 19.44 1.52
N SER A 164 -12.75 20.21 2.55
CA SER A 164 -14.15 20.53 2.80
C SER A 164 -14.76 21.47 1.75
N ILE A 165 -13.97 22.38 1.19
CA ILE A 165 -14.39 23.23 0.07
C ILE A 165 -14.59 22.37 -1.19
N ILE A 166 -13.66 21.45 -1.48
CA ILE A 166 -13.77 20.49 -2.58
C ILE A 166 -15.06 19.66 -2.46
N ASP A 167 -15.31 19.10 -1.28
CA ASP A 167 -16.52 18.32 -0.98
C ASP A 167 -17.81 19.16 -1.18
N HIS A 168 -17.79 20.42 -0.74
CA HIS A 168 -18.97 21.29 -0.78
C HIS A 168 -19.38 21.64 -2.21
N PHE A 169 -18.41 21.96 -3.06
CA PHE A 169 -18.64 22.33 -4.45
C PHE A 169 -18.56 21.13 -5.40
N ALA A 170 -18.44 19.89 -4.89
CA ALA A 170 -18.26 18.66 -5.67
C ALA A 170 -17.13 18.76 -6.71
N LEU A 171 -16.05 19.45 -6.37
CA LEU A 171 -14.93 19.67 -7.28
C LEU A 171 -14.20 18.35 -7.52
N LEU A 172 -13.53 18.22 -8.68
CA LEU A 172 -12.69 17.05 -9.02
C LEU A 172 -13.47 15.71 -9.13
N GLY A 173 -14.79 15.76 -9.23
CA GLY A 173 -15.65 14.58 -9.37
C GLY A 173 -15.92 13.84 -8.07
N VAL A 174 -15.68 14.46 -6.91
CA VAL A 174 -16.05 13.87 -5.61
C VAL A 174 -17.56 14.03 -5.36
N PRO A 175 -18.19 13.11 -4.59
CA PRO A 175 -19.59 13.28 -4.19
C PRO A 175 -19.79 14.57 -3.39
N GLN A 176 -20.84 15.33 -3.73
CA GLN A 176 -21.19 16.54 -3.00
C GLN A 176 -21.53 16.20 -1.54
N ARG A 177 -20.96 16.97 -0.60
CA ARG A 177 -21.33 16.93 0.81
C ARG A 177 -21.55 18.33 1.34
N ASP A 178 -22.63 18.51 2.08
CA ASP A 178 -22.95 19.80 2.67
C ASP A 178 -21.87 20.24 3.66
N TYR A 179 -21.54 21.53 3.59
CA TYR A 179 -20.64 22.14 4.56
C TYR A 179 -21.45 22.62 5.76
N THR A 180 -21.65 21.71 6.70
CA THR A 180 -22.48 21.95 7.89
C THR A 180 -21.82 22.94 8.85
N VAL A 181 -22.65 23.56 9.71
CA VAL A 181 -22.17 24.43 10.81
C VAL A 181 -21.12 23.74 11.68
N TRP A 182 -21.24 22.43 11.88
CA TRP A 182 -20.27 21.64 12.63
C TRP A 182 -18.90 21.55 11.94
N ARG A 183 -18.84 21.48 10.60
CA ARG A 183 -17.57 21.50 9.86
C ARG A 183 -16.92 22.88 9.90
N ILE A 184 -17.71 23.95 9.91
CA ILE A 184 -17.23 25.31 10.12
C ILE A 184 -16.61 25.43 11.51
N LEU A 185 -17.32 25.00 12.55
CA LEU A 185 -16.83 25.01 13.93
C LEU A 185 -15.55 24.18 14.09
N ALA A 186 -15.50 22.99 13.49
CA ALA A 186 -14.31 22.14 13.48
C ALA A 186 -13.12 22.82 12.78
N SER A 187 -13.37 23.55 11.68
CA SER A 187 -12.33 24.29 10.96
C SER A 187 -11.74 25.41 11.82
N PHE A 188 -12.58 26.16 12.54
CA PHE A 188 -12.10 27.14 13.53
C PHE A 188 -11.31 26.48 14.66
N GLY A 189 -11.77 25.32 15.15
CA GLY A 189 -11.05 24.53 16.15
C GLY A 189 -9.64 24.13 15.68
N LEU A 190 -9.51 23.66 14.43
CA LEU A 190 -8.21 23.32 13.84
C LEU A 190 -7.28 24.55 13.77
N VAL A 191 -7.79 25.71 13.36
CA VAL A 191 -7.01 26.96 13.35
C VAL A 191 -6.56 27.32 14.77
N GLY A 192 -7.43 27.18 15.77
CA GLY A 192 -7.10 27.37 17.17
C GLY A 192 -5.95 26.46 17.64
N CYS A 193 -6.01 25.17 17.33
CA CYS A 193 -4.95 24.20 17.63
C CYS A 193 -3.61 24.63 17.00
N VAL A 194 -3.62 25.06 15.73
CA VAL A 194 -2.42 25.54 15.04
C VAL A 194 -1.82 26.76 15.74
N VAL A 195 -2.66 27.74 16.13
CA VAL A 195 -2.19 28.95 16.82
C VAL A 195 -1.52 28.61 18.15
N VAL A 196 -2.09 27.68 18.92
CA VAL A 196 -1.50 27.23 20.19
C VAL A 196 -0.16 26.53 19.95
N ILE A 197 -0.11 25.56 19.03
CA ILE A 197 1.14 24.83 18.68
C ILE A 197 2.22 25.77 18.13
N ALA A 198 1.84 26.79 17.36
CA ALA A 198 2.79 27.73 16.78
C ALA A 198 3.36 28.71 17.82
N LYS A 199 2.69 28.90 18.96
CA LYS A 199 3.08 29.87 20.00
C LYS A 199 3.85 29.26 21.17
N PHE A 200 3.63 27.99 21.48
CA PHE A 200 4.17 27.30 22.67
C PHE A 200 4.88 26.01 22.27
#